data_AF-U3TXB9-F1
#
_entry.id   AF-U3TXB9-F1
#
_cell.length_a   1.000
_cell.length_b   1.000
_cell.length_c   1.000
_cell.angle_alpha   90.00
_cell.angle_beta   90.00
_cell.angle_gamma   90.00
#
_symmetry.space_group_name_H-M   'P 1'
#
loop_
_entity.id
_entity.type
_entity.pdbx_description
1 polymer ?
#
loop_
_entity_poly.entity_id
_entity_poly.type
_entity_poly.pdbx_seq_one_letter_code
_entity_poly.pdbx_strand_id
1 'polypeptide(L)' 'MRFPNQRLAQLFAALQSETLPQDELARRFSVSTRTVRTDITALNALLEHTALSSCWRAARAIS' A
#
# COMPACT_ATOMS: atom_id res chain seq x y z
N MET A 1 0.53 11.70 9.15
CA MET A 1 -0.72 11.18 8.55
C MET A 1 -1.23 10.04 9.44
N ARG A 2 -2.50 10.03 9.84
CA ARG A 2 -3.08 8.98 10.70
C ARG A 2 -3.74 7.94 9.79
N PHE A 3 -3.28 6.70 9.83
CA PHE A 3 -3.93 5.60 9.11
C PHE A 3 -5.08 5.02 9.95
N PRO A 4 -6.19 4.64 9.32
CA PRO A 4 -7.32 4.04 10.05
C PRO A 4 -7.01 2.63 10.56
N ASN A 5 -6.08 1.92 9.90
CA ASN A 5 -5.67 0.57 10.27
C ASN A 5 -4.14 0.51 10.39
N GLN A 6 -3.64 -0.18 11.41
CA GLN A 6 -2.19 -0.39 11.61
C GLN A 6 -1.55 -1.06 10.39
N ARG A 7 -2.25 -2.02 9.76
CA ARG A 7 -1.78 -2.71 8.56
C ARG A 7 -1.57 -1.77 7.38
N LEU A 8 -2.42 -0.75 7.20
CA LEU A 8 -2.25 0.25 6.15
C LEU A 8 -1.01 1.12 6.38
N ALA A 9 -0.71 1.44 7.64
CA ALA A 9 0.52 2.16 7.99
C ALA A 9 1.76 1.32 7.67
N GLN A 10 1.75 0.03 8.00
CA GLN A 10 2.85 -0.88 7.70
C GLN A 10 3.00 -1.15 6.20
N LEU A 11 1.89 -1.29 5.47
CA LEU A 11 1.88 -1.48 4.02
C LEU A 11 2.43 -0.23 3.30
N PHE A 12 2.06 0.96 3.78
CA PHE A 12 2.64 2.21 3.30
C PHE A 12 4.15 2.32 3.60
N ALA A 13 4.59 1.93 4.79
CA ALA A 13 6.02 1.91 5.13
C ALA A 13 6.83 0.94 4.26
N ALA A 14 6.30 -0.27 4.02
CA ALA A 14 6.95 -1.28 3.19
C ALA A 14 7.06 -0.84 1.71
N LEU A 15 6.02 -0.18 1.19
CA LEU A 15 6.03 0.33 -0.19
C LEU A 15 6.86 1.61 -0.38
N GLN A 16 7.21 2.32 0.70
CA GLN A 16 8.18 3.42 0.64
C GLN A 16 9.62 2.92 0.52
N SER A 17 9.94 1.72 1.04
CA SER A 17 11.30 1.17 0.96
C SER A 17 11.59 0.49 -0.36
N GLU A 18 10.63 -0.25 -0.92
CA GLU A 18 10.83 -1.06 -2.12
C GLU A 18 9.51 -1.35 -2.83
N THR A 19 9.57 -1.58 -4.15
CA THR A 19 8.41 -1.99 -4.92
C THR A 19 8.13 -3.47 -4.68
N LEU A 20 6.96 -3.79 -4.09
CA LEU A 20 6.61 -5.16 -3.73
C LEU A 20 5.42 -5.68 -4.56
N PRO A 21 5.52 -6.88 -5.15
CA PRO A 21 4.38 -7.52 -5.79
C PRO A 21 3.33 -7.92 -4.74
N GLN A 22 2.07 -8.02 -5.17
CA GLN A 22 0.95 -8.27 -4.27
C GLN A 22 1.04 -9.61 -3.52
N ASP A 23 1.59 -10.65 -4.16
CA ASP A 23 1.80 -11.96 -3.53
C ASP A 23 2.85 -11.90 -2.42
N GLU A 24 3.87 -11.06 -2.57
CA GLU A 24 4.88 -10.86 -1.55
C GLU A 24 4.33 -10.08 -0.36
N LEU A 25 3.50 -9.06 -0.61
CA LEU A 25 2.74 -8.39 0.44
C LEU A 25 1.81 -9.38 1.17
N ALA A 26 1.11 -10.24 0.43
CA ALA A 26 0.20 -11.24 1.00
C ALA A 26 0.94 -12.18 1.96
N ARG A 27 2.13 -12.65 1.56
CA ARG A 27 3.00 -13.48 2.41
C ARG A 27 3.50 -12.72 3.65
N ARG A 28 4.05 -11.51 3.49
CA ARG A 28 4.60 -10.71 4.60
C ARG A 28 3.54 -10.35 5.65
N PHE A 29 2.33 -10.02 5.21
CA PHE A 29 1.24 -9.67 6.10
C PHE A 29 0.38 -10.87 6.53
N SER A 30 0.70 -12.08 6.08
CA SER A 30 -0.07 -13.31 6.35
C SER A 30 -1.57 -13.17 6.02
N VAL A 31 -1.88 -12.55 4.88
CA VAL A 31 -3.23 -12.29 4.40
C VAL A 31 -3.41 -12.80 2.97
N SER A 32 -4.65 -12.86 2.50
CA SER A 32 -4.91 -13.16 1.08
C SER A 32 -4.52 -12.00 0.17
N THR A 33 -4.17 -12.29 -1.09
CA THR A 33 -3.97 -11.28 -2.13
C THR A 33 -5.21 -10.41 -2.35
N ARG A 34 -6.41 -10.95 -2.13
CA ARG A 34 -7.66 -10.18 -2.14
C ARG A 34 -7.68 -9.11 -1.04
N THR A 35 -7.23 -9.46 0.17
CA THR A 35 -7.09 -8.52 1.28
C THR A 35 -6.08 -7.43 0.94
N VAL A 36 -4.91 -7.79 0.39
CA VAL A 36 -3.90 -6.83 -0.09
C VAL A 36 -4.48 -5.86 -1.11
N ARG A 37 -5.25 -6.35 -2.10
CA ARG A 37 -5.94 -5.48 -3.07
C ARG A 37 -6.87 -4.48 -2.39
N THR A 38 -7.62 -4.92 -1.39
CA THR A 38 -8.56 -4.07 -0.65
C THR A 38 -7.81 -2.99 0.15
N ASP A 39 -6.69 -3.38 0.77
CA ASP A 39 -5.82 -2.46 1.49
C ASP A 39 -5.15 -1.45 0.56
N ILE A 40 -4.67 -1.87 -0.61
CA ILE A 40 -4.12 -0.98 -1.64
C ILE A 40 -5.19 0.02 -2.12
N THR A 41 -6.43 -0.43 -2.36
CA THR A 41 -7.53 0.48 -2.73
C THR A 41 -7.80 1.51 -1.62
N ALA A 42 -7.88 1.07 -0.36
CA ALA A 42 -8.07 1.96 0.77
C ALA A 42 -6.90 2.95 0.92
N LEU A 43 -5.67 2.48 0.76
CA LEU A 43 -4.48 3.32 0.84
C LEU A 43 -4.43 4.35 -0.29
N ASN A 44 -4.79 3.96 -1.53
CA ASN A 44 -4.90 4.88 -2.65
C ASN A 44 -5.92 5.98 -2.38
N ALA A 45 -7.11 5.64 -1.89
CA ALA A 45 -8.15 6.61 -1.58
C ALA A 45 -7.71 7.60 -0.47
N LEU A 46 -6.93 7.14 0.51
CA LEU A 46 -6.35 7.99 1.54
C LEU A 46 -5.27 8.92 0.97
N LEU A 47 -4.43 8.42 0.07
CA LEU A 47 -3.31 9.17 -0.50
C LEU A 47 -3.75 10.15 -1.57
N GLU A 48 -4.82 9.85 -2.31
CA GLU A 48 -5.38 10.72 -3.34
C GLU A 48 -5.82 12.08 -2.77
N HIS A 49 -6.27 12.09 -1.52
CA HIS A 49 -6.59 13.31 -0.77
C HIS A 49 -5.37 14.02 -0.19
N THR A 50 -4.14 13.53 -0.44
CA THR A 50 -2.91 14.10 0.09
C THR A 50 -1.88 14.41 -0.99
N ALA A 51 -1.02 15.39 -0.68
CA ALA A 51 0.09 15.80 -1.55
C ALA A 51 1.13 14.69 -1.82
N LEU A 52 1.02 13.52 -1.17
CA LEU A 52 1.89 12.36 -1.36
C LEU A 52 1.53 11.48 -2.56
N SER A 53 0.41 11.79 -3.24
CA SER A 53 -0.10 11.01 -4.38
C SER A 53 0.84 10.95 -5.59
N SER A 54 1.73 11.93 -5.78
CA SER A 54 2.71 11.97 -6.88
C SER A 54 3.90 11.02 -6.68
N CYS A 55 4.43 10.91 -5.45
CA CYS A 55 5.51 9.97 -5.13
C CYS A 55 5.03 8.51 -5.16
N TRP A 56 3.79 8.27 -4.71
CA TRP A 56 3.21 6.93 -4.63
C TRP A 56 2.84 6.33 -6.00
N ARG A 57 2.49 7.16 -6.98
CA ARG A 57 2.20 6.70 -8.36
C ARG A 57 3.44 6.16 -9.09
N ALA A 58 4.63 6.67 -8.78
CA ALA A 58 5.88 6.20 -9.38
C ALA A 58 6.24 4.77 -8.93
N ALA A 59 6.01 4.44 -7.66
CA ALA A 59 6.20 3.09 -7.12
C ALA A 59 5.21 2.06 -7.71
N ARG A 60 4.09 2.51 -8.28
CA ARG A 60 3.01 1.64 -8.78
C ARG A 60 3.19 1.18 -10.24
N ALA A 61 4.05 1.83 -11.02
CA ALA A 61 4.13 1.60 -12.47
C ALA A 61 4.75 0.24 -12.88
N ILE A 62 5.18 -0.60 -11.93
CA ILE A 62 5.94 -1.83 -12.20
C ILE A 62 5.22 -3.11 -11.67
N SER A 63 3.99 -3.03 -11.17
CA SER A 63 3.21 -4.21 -10.72
C SER A 63 2.05 -4.58 -11.63
#